data_AF-A0A5T2C2M1-F1
#
_entry.id   AF-A0A5T2C2M1-F1
#
_cell.length_a   1.000
_cell.length_b   1.000
_cell.length_c   1.000
_cell.angle_alpha   90.00
_cell.angle_beta   90.00
_cell.angle_gamma   90.00
#
_symmetry.space_group_name_H-M   'P 1'
#
loop_
_entity.id
_entity.type
_entity.pdbx_description
1 polymer ?
#
loop_
_entity_poly.entity_id
_entity_poly.type
_entity_poly.pdbx_seq_one_letter_code
_entity_poly.pdbx_strand_id
1 'polypeptide(L)' 'MKAINLFLLAAMIGIELILGIVVAPVIFYPANLIGEGVLSHFQSGLMMTQIFIKMGYLLIFVSIINLLF' A
#
# COMPACT_ATOMS: atom_id res chain seq x y z
N MET A 1 -11.75 -4.81 22.76
CA MET A 1 -12.03 -4.98 21.32
C MET A 1 -12.14 -3.65 20.58
N LYS A 2 -13.04 -2.73 20.97
CA LYS A 2 -13.22 -1.43 20.26
C LYS A 2 -11.95 -0.62 20.02
N ALA A 3 -11.06 -0.50 20.99
CA ALA A 3 -9.79 0.22 20.82
C ALA A 3 -8.84 -0.45 19.81
N ILE A 4 -8.83 -1.79 19.75
CA ILE A 4 -8.03 -2.56 18.80
C ILE A 4 -8.59 -2.36 17.38
N ASN A 5 -9.91 -2.43 17.22
CA ASN A 5 -10.58 -2.21 15.94
C ASN A 5 -10.31 -0.79 15.39
N LEU A 6 -10.41 0.23 16.24
CA LEU A 6 -10.07 1.61 15.88
C LEU A 6 -8.59 1.77 15.53
N PHE A 7 -7.69 1.10 16.27
CA PHE A 7 -6.26 1.10 15.95
C PHE A 7 -5.98 0.46 14.60
N LEU A 8 -6.58 -0.71 14.32
CA LEU A 8 -6.43 -1.42 13.05
C LEU A 8 -6.98 -0.61 11.87
N LEU A 9 -8.11 0.07 12.05
CA LEU A 9 -8.68 0.96 11.05
C LEU A 9 -7.75 2.15 10.78
N ALA A 10 -7.28 2.83 11.83
CA ALA A 10 -6.35 3.94 11.70
C ALA A 10 -5.02 3.52 11.04
N ALA A 11 -4.52 2.33 11.35
CA ALA A 11 -3.33 1.77 10.73
C ALA A 11 -3.55 1.52 9.22
N MET A 12 -4.69 0.95 8.82
CA MET A 12 -5.00 0.75 7.40
C MET A 12 -5.05 2.06 6.62
N ILE A 13 -5.71 3.08 7.17
CA ILE A 13 -5.76 4.41 6.56
C ILE A 13 -4.36 5.00 6.43
N GLY A 14 -3.53 4.91 7.47
CA GLY A 14 -2.14 5.39 7.44
C GLY A 14 -1.29 4.68 6.38
N ILE A 15 -1.45 3.37 6.23
CA ILE A 15 -0.76 2.57 5.19
C ILE A 15 -1.18 3.05 3.81
N GLU A 16 -2.47 3.19 3.53
CA GLU A 16 -2.97 3.65 2.22
C GLU A 16 -2.48 5.06 1.87
N LEU A 17 -2.46 5.97 2.85
CA LEU A 17 -1.91 7.31 2.66
C LEU A 17 -0.42 7.28 2.30
N ILE A 18 0.39 6.48 3.00
CA ILE A 18 1.82 6.34 2.67
C ILE A 18 2.01 5.70 1.29
N LEU A 19 1.21 4.69 0.94
CA LEU A 19 1.26 4.04 -0.36
C LEU A 19 0.95 5.04 -1.49
N GLY A 20 -0.07 5.88 -1.31
CA GLY A 20 -0.45 6.89 -2.31
C GLY A 20 0.52 8.07 -2.38
N ILE A 21 0.89 8.65 -1.25
CA ILE A 21 1.68 9.89 -1.19
C ILE A 21 3.16 9.63 -1.44
N VAL A 22 3.71 8.55 -0.89
CA VAL A 22 5.16 8.29 -0.90
C VAL A 22 5.53 7.19 -1.88
N VAL A 23 4.85 6.04 -1.84
CA VAL A 23 5.28 4.87 -2.62
C VAL A 23 4.93 5.01 -4.11
N ALA A 24 3.73 5.49 -4.43
CA ALA A 24 3.31 5.69 -5.81
C ALA A 24 4.28 6.57 -6.63
N PRO A 25 4.74 7.75 -6.16
CA PRO A 25 5.69 8.54 -6.95
C PRO A 25 7.06 7.87 -7.09
N VAL A 26 7.53 7.12 -6.10
CA VAL A 26 8.78 6.35 -6.19
C VAL A 26 8.71 5.28 -7.28
N ILE A 27 7.54 4.66 -7.46
CA ILE A 27 7.37 3.58 -8.45
C ILE A 27 7.09 4.13 -9.84
N PHE A 28 6.23 5.13 -9.98
CA PHE A 28 5.81 5.65 -11.30
C PHE A 28 6.74 6.73 -11.86
N TYR A 29 7.50 7.42 -10.99
CA TYR A 29 8.47 8.45 -11.39
C TYR A 29 9.88 8.15 -10.83
N PRO A 30 10.43 6.95 -11.10
CA PRO A 30 11.70 6.51 -10.51
C PRO A 30 12.89 7.39 -10.93
N ALA A 31 12.86 7.94 -12.15
CA ALA A 31 13.91 8.82 -12.67
C ALA A 31 14.15 10.05 -11.78
N ASN A 32 13.10 10.58 -11.15
CA ASN A 32 13.18 11.79 -10.32
C ASN A 32 13.68 11.52 -8.89
N LEU A 33 13.72 10.25 -8.45
CA LEU A 33 13.89 9.89 -7.04
C LEU A 33 14.99 8.85 -6.78
N ILE A 34 15.11 7.85 -7.65
CA ILE A 34 16.05 6.73 -7.50
C ILE A 34 17.03 6.59 -8.68
N GLY A 35 16.84 7.37 -9.75
CA GLY A 35 17.77 7.46 -10.88
C GLY A 35 17.17 6.96 -12.21
N GLU A 36 17.77 7.39 -13.32
CA GLU A 36 17.34 7.00 -14.66
C GLU A 36 17.65 5.52 -14.96
N GLY A 37 16.76 4.85 -15.70
CA GLY A 37 16.96 3.46 -16.14
C GLY A 37 16.73 2.37 -15.08
N VAL A 38 16.34 2.72 -13.84
CA VAL A 38 16.11 1.75 -12.76
C VAL A 38 14.86 0.90 -13.00
N LEU A 39 13.78 1.53 -13.44
CA LEU A 39 12.49 0.90 -13.67
C LEU A 39 11.89 1.43 -14.98
N SER A 40 11.56 0.54 -15.90
CA SER A 40 10.71 0.89 -17.04
C SER A 40 9.26 1.06 -16.59
N HIS A 41 8.46 1.86 -17.31
CA HIS A 41 7.04 2.06 -16.98
C HIS A 41 6.24 0.75 -16.85
N PHE A 42 6.56 -0.25 -17.66
CA PHE A 42 5.94 -1.56 -17.58
C PHE A 42 6.29 -2.28 -16.25
N GLN A 43 7.57 -2.26 -15.86
CA GLN A 43 8.01 -2.84 -14.59
C GLN A 43 7.44 -2.09 -13.38
N SER A 44 7.29 -0.77 -13.47
CA SER A 44 6.61 0.04 -12.46
C SER A 44 5.16 -0.40 -12.26
N GLY A 45 4.43 -0.63 -13.36
CA GLY A 45 3.07 -1.16 -13.33
C GLY A 45 2.98 -2.55 -12.68
N LEU A 46 3.91 -3.45 -13.03
CA LEU A 46 3.99 -4.78 -12.40
C LEU A 46 4.27 -4.68 -10.89
N MET A 47 5.21 -3.82 -10.49
CA MET A 47 5.56 -3.62 -9.09
C MET A 47 4.39 -3.05 -8.29
N MET A 48 3.70 -2.03 -8.81
CA MET A 48 2.54 -1.44 -8.16
C MET A 48 1.39 -2.45 -8.03
N THR A 49 1.17 -3.28 -9.05
CA THR A 49 0.16 -4.36 -9.00
C THR A 49 0.44 -5.33 -7.85
N GLN A 50 1.71 -5.75 -7.67
CA GLN A 50 2.07 -6.64 -6.57
C GLN A 50 1.89 -5.99 -5.19
N ILE A 51 2.11 -4.68 -5.08
CA ILE A 51 1.84 -3.92 -3.85
C ILE A 51 0.34 -3.91 -3.57
N PHE A 52 -0.49 -3.59 -4.56
CA PHE A 52 -1.94 -3.61 -4.39
C PHE A 52 -2.46 -4.99 -3.96
N ILE A 53 -1.98 -6.08 -4.57
CA ILE A 53 -2.38 -7.44 -4.19
C ILE A 53 -2.03 -7.72 -2.72
N LYS A 54 -0.79 -7.44 -2.31
CA LYS A 54 -0.34 -7.70 -0.93
C LYS A 54 -1.09 -6.86 0.09
N MET A 55 -1.35 -5.58 -0.22
CA MET A 55 -2.10 -4.69 0.66
C MET A 55 -3.59 -5.03 0.69
N GLY A 56 -4.14 -5.54 -0.42
CA GLY A 56 -5.49 -6.10 -0.48
C GLY A 56 -5.67 -7.29 0.45
N TYR A 57 -4.69 -8.21 0.52
CA TYR A 57 -4.73 -9.31 1.49
C TYR A 57 -4.70 -8.81 2.94
N LEU A 58 -3.91 -7.78 3.23
CA LEU A 58 -3.87 -7.16 4.56
C LEU A 58 -5.21 -6.50 4.92
N LEU A 59 -5.81 -5.77 3.98
CA LEU A 59 -7.12 -5.15 4.16
C LEU A 59 -8.20 -6.20 4.44
N ILE A 60 -8.24 -7.29 3.68
CA ILE A 60 -9.19 -8.40 3.89
C ILE A 60 -8.99 -9.01 5.28
N PHE A 61 -7.74 -9.25 5.69
CA PHE A 61 -7.43 -9.78 7.01
C PHE A 61 -7.93 -8.88 8.15
N VAL A 62 -7.65 -7.57 8.07
CA VAL A 62 -8.13 -6.59 9.06
C VAL A 62 -9.67 -6.50 9.06
N SER A 63 -10.29 -6.61 7.88
CA SER A 63 -11.75 -6.59 7.74
C SER A 63 -12.39 -7.80 8.40
N ILE A 64 -11.81 -8.99 8.26
CA ILE A 64 -12.28 -10.21 8.94
C ILE A 64 -12.18 -10.06 10.46
N ILE A 65 -11.08 -9.51 10.98
CA ILE A 65 -10.94 -9.26 12.43
C ILE A 65 -12.05 -8.32 12.92
N ASN A 66 -12.28 -7.20 12.23
CA ASN A 66 -13.30 -6.22 12.62
C ASN A 66 -14.74 -6.75 12.47
N LEU A 67 -14.96 -7.71 11.58
CA LEU A 67 -16.27 -8.33 11.39
C LEU A 67 -16.61 -9.31 12.54
N LEU A 68 -15.61 -10.06 13.01
CA LEU A 68 -15.79 -11.11 14.02
C LEU A 68 -15.76 -10.59 15.47
N PHE A 69 -15.13 -9.44 15.71
CA PHE A 69 -14.78 -8.96 17.05
C PHE A 69 -15.05 -7.47 17.25
#